data_AF-A2DHL4-F1
#
_entry.id   AF-A2DHL4-F1
#
_cell.length_a   1.000
_cell.length_b   1.000
_cell.length_c   1.000
_cell.angle_alpha   90.00
_cell.angle_beta   90.00
_cell.angle_gamma   90.00
#
_symmetry.space_group_name_H-M   'P 1'
#
loop_
_entity.id
_entity.type
_entity.pdbx_description
1 polymer ?
#
loop_
_entity_poly.entity_id
_entity_poly.type
_entity_poly.pdbx_seq_one_letter_code
_entity_poly.pdbx_strand_id
1 'polypeptide(L)'
;MIGNSRSPHTLALIDFGLSTSFCDIITKIHIPLREGKSLVGTTRSASINVHNGIEYSRRDDMESLAYILIYFMKGSLPWQNVPLINGQSLSTAVSEIKQSTPIEELCYDLPEEFGMFLQEVRALQFEEEPNYVKYREMVRNLFIKSGFVYNYKFDWEGHENDKAPEKEVHMLPLKNHYRSTKSRDSSLSNSYWDLSHNGGKKKHHHNPFRPQTLLQMSALNLLTLK
;
A
#
# COMPACT_ATOMS: atom_id res chain seq x y z
N MET A 1 9.12 -6.94 4.47
CA MET A 1 9.11 -7.44 3.08
C MET A 1 10.54 -7.65 2.63
N ILE A 2 11.02 -8.89 2.59
CA ILE A 2 12.31 -9.23 1.98
C ILE A 2 12.11 -10.55 1.21
N GLY A 3 12.52 -10.56 -0.05
CA GLY A 3 12.51 -11.76 -0.90
C GLY A 3 13.44 -12.83 -0.34
N ASN A 4 13.05 -14.09 -0.46
CA ASN A 4 13.95 -15.21 -0.13
C ASN A 4 15.18 -15.17 -1.06
N SER A 5 16.32 -15.72 -0.64
CA SER A 5 17.57 -15.79 -1.40
C SER A 5 17.43 -16.37 -2.82
N ARG A 6 16.33 -17.09 -3.08
CA ARG A 6 15.98 -17.70 -4.36
C ARG A 6 15.25 -16.75 -5.33
N SER A 7 14.72 -15.63 -4.85
CA SER A 7 13.91 -14.69 -5.63
C SER A 7 14.03 -13.28 -5.04
N PRO A 8 15.21 -12.64 -5.14
CA PRO A 8 15.50 -11.37 -4.47
C PRO A 8 14.58 -10.23 -4.92
N HIS A 9 14.09 -10.29 -6.17
CA HIS A 9 13.20 -9.28 -6.75
C HIS A 9 11.71 -9.59 -6.58
N THR A 10 11.34 -10.59 -5.76
CA THR A 10 9.94 -10.92 -5.46
C THR A 10 9.52 -10.30 -4.13
N LEU A 11 8.49 -9.46 -4.18
CA LEU A 11 7.81 -8.94 -3.00
C LEU A 11 6.85 -10.00 -2.45
N ALA A 12 6.97 -10.28 -1.15
CA ALA A 12 6.10 -11.20 -0.43
C ALA A 12 5.26 -10.44 0.59
N LEU A 13 3.95 -10.65 0.57
CA LEU A 13 3.07 -10.28 1.68
C LEU A 13 3.30 -11.28 2.83
N ILE A 14 3.40 -10.75 4.03
CA ILE A 14 3.66 -11.50 5.27
C ILE A 14 2.65 -11.10 6.33
N ASP A 15 2.62 -11.86 7.42
CA ASP A 15 1.74 -11.64 8.58
C ASP A 15 0.25 -11.68 8.22
N PHE A 16 -0.27 -12.91 8.09
CA PHE A 16 -1.69 -13.18 7.89
C PHE A 16 -2.45 -13.31 9.23
N GLY A 17 -1.88 -12.83 10.35
CA GLY A 17 -2.47 -13.00 11.68
C GLY A 17 -3.79 -12.25 11.89
N LEU A 18 -4.05 -11.24 11.07
CA LEU A 18 -5.29 -10.46 11.04
C LEU A 18 -6.17 -10.77 9.82
N SER A 19 -5.75 -11.71 8.97
CA SER A 19 -6.51 -12.06 7.76
C SER A 19 -7.78 -12.81 8.11
N THR A 20 -8.85 -12.51 7.36
CA THR A 20 -10.17 -13.12 7.52
C THR A 20 -10.77 -13.42 6.15
N SER A 21 -11.66 -14.41 6.09
CA SER A 21 -12.38 -14.73 4.86
C SER A 21 -13.45 -13.67 4.60
N PHE A 22 -13.41 -13.02 3.44
CA PHE A 22 -14.43 -12.04 3.01
C PHE A 22 -15.57 -12.69 2.22
N CYS A 23 -15.41 -13.94 1.79
CA CYS A 23 -16.47 -14.70 1.12
C CYS A 23 -16.42 -16.17 1.51
N ASP A 24 -17.52 -16.87 1.28
CA ASP A 24 -17.55 -18.33 1.34
C ASP A 24 -16.81 -18.94 0.13
N ILE A 25 -15.93 -19.91 0.38
CA ILE A 25 -15.04 -20.44 -0.66
C ILE A 25 -15.77 -21.25 -1.73
N ILE A 26 -16.94 -21.83 -1.42
CA ILE A 26 -17.72 -22.69 -2.31
C ILE A 26 -18.74 -21.86 -3.09
N THR A 27 -19.59 -21.14 -2.36
CA THR A 27 -20.72 -20.38 -2.90
C THR A 27 -20.30 -19.02 -3.46
N LYS A 28 -19.11 -18.53 -3.11
CA LYS A 28 -18.60 -17.19 -3.46
C LYS A 28 -19.46 -16.04 -2.92
N ILE A 29 -20.34 -16.32 -1.97
CA ILE A 29 -21.18 -15.31 -1.31
C ILE A 29 -20.29 -14.47 -0.39
N HIS A 30 -20.40 -13.15 -0.52
CA HIS A 30 -19.66 -12.19 0.31
C HIS A 30 -20.20 -12.20 1.76
N ILE A 31 -19.34 -11.91 2.73
CA ILE A 31 -19.78 -11.67 4.11
C ILE A 31 -20.78 -10.49 4.14
N PRO A 32 -21.76 -10.49 5.06
CA PRO A 32 -22.68 -9.37 5.18
C PRO A 32 -21.99 -8.12 5.71
N LEU A 33 -22.44 -6.94 5.27
CA LEU A 33 -22.02 -5.66 5.84
C LEU A 33 -22.42 -5.58 7.32
N ARG A 34 -21.49 -5.16 8.17
CA ARG A 34 -21.72 -4.93 9.61
C ARG A 34 -21.11 -3.61 10.03
N GLU A 35 -21.69 -3.01 11.06
CA GLU A 35 -21.22 -1.77 11.68
C GLU A 35 -20.83 -2.02 13.16
N GLY A 36 -20.27 -1.01 13.82
CA GLY A 36 -19.88 -1.09 15.23
C GLY A 36 -18.63 -1.92 15.49
N LYS A 37 -17.80 -2.15 14.47
CA LYS A 37 -16.54 -2.87 14.59
C LYS A 37 -15.47 -1.98 15.22
N SER A 38 -14.66 -2.57 16.09
CA SER A 38 -13.45 -1.89 16.57
C SER A 38 -12.39 -1.89 15.48
N LEU A 39 -11.58 -0.82 15.41
CA LEU A 39 -10.44 -0.76 14.52
C LEU A 39 -9.46 -1.88 14.87
N VAL A 40 -9.09 -2.66 13.86
CA VAL A 40 -8.06 -3.70 13.93
C VAL A 40 -6.96 -3.34 12.92
N GLY A 41 -5.69 -3.57 13.30
CA GLY A 41 -4.53 -3.26 12.46
C GLY A 41 -3.94 -1.87 12.72
N THR A 42 -3.21 -1.35 11.73
CA THR A 42 -2.44 -0.10 11.89
C THR A 42 -3.30 1.11 11.54
N THR A 43 -3.56 1.97 12.52
CA THR A 43 -4.35 3.22 12.39
C THR A 43 -3.90 4.09 11.20
N ARG A 44 -2.60 4.16 10.92
CA ARG A 44 -2.04 4.98 9.83
C ARG A 44 -2.55 4.56 8.46
N SER A 45 -2.60 3.26 8.17
CA SER A 45 -2.96 2.73 6.85
C SER A 45 -4.41 2.29 6.73
N ALA A 46 -5.16 2.16 7.84
CA ALA A 46 -6.56 1.75 7.81
C ALA A 46 -7.43 2.64 6.90
N SER A 47 -8.42 2.06 6.23
CA SER A 47 -9.38 2.84 5.42
C SER A 47 -10.27 3.73 6.29
N ILE A 48 -10.92 4.73 5.68
CA ILE A 48 -11.93 5.55 6.37
C ILE A 48 -13.08 4.68 6.90
N ASN A 49 -13.50 3.65 6.16
CA ASN A 49 -14.56 2.74 6.60
C ASN A 49 -14.19 2.00 7.89
N VAL A 50 -12.95 1.51 7.99
CA VAL A 50 -12.47 0.83 9.20
C VAL A 50 -12.44 1.77 10.39
N HIS A 51 -12.04 3.03 10.20
CA HIS A 51 -12.14 4.04 11.25
C HIS A 51 -13.58 4.31 11.71
N ASN A 52 -14.53 4.25 10.78
CA ASN A 52 -15.96 4.42 11.04
C ASN A 52 -16.64 3.14 11.60
N GLY A 53 -15.86 2.10 11.89
CA GLY A 53 -16.35 0.85 12.47
C GLY A 53 -17.19 0.00 11.51
N ILE A 54 -17.02 0.20 10.21
CA ILE A 54 -17.61 -0.64 9.18
C ILE A 54 -16.73 -1.89 9.01
N GLU A 55 -17.36 -3.06 8.83
CA GLU A 55 -16.69 -4.31 8.47
C GLU A 55 -15.80 -4.07 7.24
N TYR A 56 -14.57 -4.58 7.27
CA TYR A 56 -13.63 -4.39 6.17
C TYR A 56 -13.80 -5.47 5.10
N SER A 57 -13.56 -5.10 3.86
CA SER A 57 -13.54 -5.99 2.70
C SER A 57 -12.36 -5.66 1.79
N ARG A 58 -12.38 -6.22 0.58
CA ARG A 58 -11.34 -6.03 -0.46
C ARG A 58 -11.04 -4.55 -0.75
N ARG A 59 -12.06 -3.68 -0.69
CA ARG A 59 -11.87 -2.23 -0.96
C ARG A 59 -10.96 -1.56 0.07
N ASP A 60 -11.00 -2.03 1.31
CA ASP A 60 -10.27 -1.42 2.42
C ASP A 60 -8.77 -1.76 2.35
N ASP A 61 -8.43 -2.96 1.87
CA ASP A 61 -7.05 -3.32 1.53
C ASP A 61 -6.51 -2.45 0.39
N MET A 62 -7.34 -2.15 -0.61
CA MET A 62 -6.95 -1.31 -1.76
C MET A 62 -6.76 0.16 -1.36
N GLU A 63 -7.62 0.71 -0.50
CA GLU A 63 -7.43 2.05 0.06
C GLU A 63 -6.16 2.12 0.94
N SER A 64 -5.91 1.07 1.75
CA SER A 64 -4.69 0.97 2.55
C SER A 64 -3.44 0.95 1.67
N LEU A 65 -3.48 0.22 0.54
CA LEU A 65 -2.41 0.21 -0.45
C LEU A 65 -2.19 1.60 -1.04
N ALA A 66 -3.25 2.34 -1.39
CA ALA A 66 -3.11 3.71 -1.89
C ALA A 66 -2.38 4.61 -0.89
N TYR A 67 -2.72 4.55 0.40
CA TYR A 67 -2.01 5.31 1.44
C TYR A 67 -0.53 4.91 1.56
N ILE A 68 -0.21 3.62 1.44
CA ILE A 68 1.18 3.14 1.46
C ILE A 68 1.96 3.67 0.26
N LEU A 69 1.38 3.66 -0.94
CA LEU A 69 2.02 4.17 -2.15
C LEU A 69 2.23 5.69 -2.07
N ILE A 70 1.24 6.44 -1.60
CA ILE A 70 1.35 7.90 -1.40
C ILE A 70 2.41 8.22 -0.35
N TYR A 71 2.42 7.48 0.77
CA TYR A 71 3.45 7.59 1.79
C TYR A 71 4.85 7.35 1.22
N PHE A 72 5.00 6.31 0.41
CA PHE A 72 6.25 6.03 -0.27
C PHE A 72 6.68 7.14 -1.19
N MET A 73 5.78 7.81 -1.91
CA MET A 73 6.15 8.94 -2.77
C MET A 73 6.49 10.21 -2.00
N LYS A 74 5.67 10.57 -0.99
CA LYS A 74 5.78 11.84 -0.26
C LYS A 74 6.71 11.77 0.95
N GLY A 75 7.09 10.57 1.39
CA GLY A 75 7.83 10.32 2.62
C GLY A 75 7.01 10.51 3.91
N SER A 76 5.80 11.07 3.82
CA SER A 76 4.91 11.29 4.95
C SER A 76 3.43 11.34 4.56
N LEU A 77 2.55 11.13 5.54
CA LEU A 77 1.11 11.35 5.43
C LEU A 77 0.66 12.44 6.41
N PRO A 78 -0.38 13.24 6.08
CA PRO A 78 -0.85 14.35 6.94
C PRO A 78 -1.21 13.93 8.37
N TRP A 79 -1.65 12.68 8.54
CA TRP A 79 -2.11 12.11 9.80
C TRP A 79 -1.06 11.30 10.58
N GLN A 80 0.25 11.50 10.35
CA GLN A 80 1.28 10.76 11.10
C GLN A 80 1.58 11.29 12.49
N ASN A 81 1.53 12.61 12.68
CA ASN A 81 1.94 13.28 13.92
C ASN A 81 0.78 14.12 14.48
N VAL A 82 -0.35 13.46 14.69
CA VAL A 82 -1.59 14.14 15.08
C VAL A 82 -1.52 14.56 16.55
N PRO A 83 -1.67 15.86 16.88
CA PRO A 83 -1.78 16.27 18.27
C PRO A 83 -3.11 15.77 18.82
N LEU A 84 -3.07 15.00 19.91
CA LEU A 84 -4.29 14.54 20.57
C LEU A 84 -4.84 15.65 21.46
N ILE A 85 -6.11 15.98 21.25
CA ILE A 85 -6.87 16.84 22.17
C ILE A 85 -7.33 15.96 23.35
N ASN A 86 -7.42 16.53 24.54
CA ASN A 86 -7.80 15.79 25.75
C ASN A 86 -9.05 14.92 25.54
N GLY A 87 -8.91 13.62 25.77
CA GLY A 87 -10.00 12.64 25.63
C GLY A 87 -10.21 12.09 24.21
N GLN A 88 -9.54 12.63 23.18
CA GLN A 88 -9.61 12.13 21.81
C GLN A 88 -8.66 10.94 21.62
N SER A 89 -9.17 9.85 21.05
CA SER A 89 -8.31 8.72 20.67
C SER A 89 -7.50 9.03 19.41
N LEU A 90 -6.31 8.44 19.26
CA LEU A 90 -5.51 8.54 18.03
C LEU A 90 -6.30 8.10 16.80
N SER A 91 -7.13 7.07 16.92
CA SER A 91 -7.97 6.59 15.81
C SER A 91 -8.95 7.67 15.36
N THR A 92 -9.61 8.33 16.31
CA THR A 92 -10.57 9.42 16.04
C THR A 92 -9.86 10.59 15.35
N ALA A 93 -8.73 11.03 15.90
CA ALA A 93 -7.98 12.17 15.36
C ALA A 93 -7.44 11.90 13.94
N VAL A 94 -6.93 10.68 13.68
CA VAL A 94 -6.49 10.26 12.34
C VAL A 94 -7.66 10.17 11.36
N SER A 95 -8.81 9.65 11.80
CA SER A 95 -10.02 9.55 10.97
C SER A 95 -10.50 10.92 10.50
N GLU A 96 -10.57 11.89 11.43
CA GLU A 96 -10.96 13.27 11.12
C GLU A 96 -10.05 13.90 10.06
N ILE A 97 -8.73 13.74 10.19
CA ILE A 97 -7.78 14.26 9.20
C ILE A 97 -7.95 13.54 7.85
N LYS A 98 -8.09 12.21 7.82
CA LYS A 98 -8.29 11.46 6.57
C LYS A 98 -9.54 11.88 5.81
N GLN A 99 -10.63 12.14 6.54
CA GLN A 99 -11.91 12.56 5.97
C GLN A 99 -11.88 14.02 5.51
N SER A 100 -11.18 14.89 6.24
CA SER A 100 -11.08 16.31 5.91
C SER A 100 -10.01 16.65 4.88
N THR A 101 -9.06 15.75 4.61
CA THR A 101 -8.03 15.93 3.56
C THR A 101 -8.60 15.56 2.19
N PRO A 102 -8.79 16.50 1.25
CA PRO A 102 -9.20 16.20 -0.11
C PRO A 102 -8.17 15.32 -0.84
N ILE A 103 -8.62 14.51 -1.79
CA ILE A 103 -7.72 13.63 -2.57
C ILE A 103 -6.70 14.48 -3.35
N GLU A 104 -7.14 15.62 -3.87
CA GLU A 104 -6.34 16.58 -4.63
C GLU A 104 -5.21 17.16 -3.78
N GLU A 105 -5.48 17.44 -2.50
CA GLU A 105 -4.48 17.93 -1.55
C GLU A 105 -3.50 16.80 -1.17
N LEU A 106 -4.03 15.62 -0.85
CA LEU A 106 -3.22 14.47 -0.47
C LEU A 106 -2.24 14.10 -1.59
N CYS A 107 -2.72 14.08 -2.83
CA CYS A 107 -1.97 13.71 -4.03
C CYS A 107 -1.33 14.92 -4.73
N TYR A 108 -1.30 16.11 -4.11
CA TYR A 108 -0.60 17.26 -4.66
C TYR A 108 0.88 16.92 -4.95
N ASP A 109 1.38 17.38 -6.10
CA ASP A 109 2.71 17.08 -6.68
C ASP A 109 2.98 15.59 -7.01
N LEU A 110 1.95 14.73 -7.00
CA LEU A 110 2.04 13.37 -7.51
C LEU A 110 1.44 13.27 -8.93
N PRO A 111 1.83 12.25 -9.72
CA PRO A 111 1.11 11.92 -10.95
C PRO A 111 -0.38 11.70 -10.68
N GLU A 112 -1.23 12.13 -11.62
CA GLU A 112 -2.69 12.11 -11.49
C GLU A 112 -3.25 10.71 -11.17
N GLU A 113 -2.55 9.67 -11.63
CA GLU A 113 -2.88 8.26 -11.41
C GLU A 113 -3.01 7.90 -9.92
N PHE A 114 -2.26 8.55 -9.02
CA PHE A 114 -2.40 8.31 -7.57
C PHE A 114 -3.75 8.80 -7.04
N GLY A 115 -4.18 9.98 -7.49
CA GLY A 115 -5.49 10.54 -7.15
C GLY A 115 -6.62 9.72 -7.75
N MET A 116 -6.51 9.37 -9.04
CA MET A 116 -7.49 8.52 -9.73
C MET A 116 -7.64 7.16 -9.05
N PHE A 117 -6.53 6.51 -8.70
CA PHE A 117 -6.57 5.23 -7.98
C PHE A 117 -7.30 5.36 -6.64
N LEU A 118 -6.93 6.34 -5.82
CA LEU A 118 -7.57 6.56 -4.51
C LEU A 118 -9.06 6.89 -4.64
N GLN A 119 -9.43 7.69 -5.64
CA GLN A 119 -10.83 8.04 -5.91
C GLN A 119 -11.65 6.81 -6.31
N GLU A 120 -11.11 5.96 -7.19
CA GLU A 120 -11.80 4.75 -7.63
C GLU A 120 -11.98 3.73 -6.50
N VAL A 121 -10.95 3.51 -5.67
CA VAL A 121 -11.06 2.55 -4.55
C VAL A 121 -12.03 3.01 -3.47
N ARG A 122 -12.12 4.33 -3.21
CA ARG A 122 -13.11 4.91 -2.27
C ARG A 122 -14.55 4.80 -2.78
N ALA A 123 -14.75 4.70 -4.10
CA ALA A 123 -16.07 4.58 -4.70
C ALA A 123 -16.61 3.13 -4.71
N LEU A 124 -15.76 2.13 -4.43
CA LEU A 124 -16.14 0.72 -4.44
C LEU A 124 -17.22 0.42 -3.39
N GLN A 125 -18.24 -0.33 -3.81
CA GLN A 125 -19.22 -0.89 -2.87
C GLN A 125 -18.57 -1.96 -1.99
N PHE A 126 -19.17 -2.24 -0.83
CA PHE A 126 -18.61 -3.18 0.15
C PHE A 126 -18.32 -4.57 -0.44
N GLU A 127 -19.22 -5.08 -1.28
CA GLU A 127 -19.10 -6.39 -1.92
C GLU A 127 -18.48 -6.32 -3.31
N GLU A 128 -18.12 -5.14 -3.80
CA GLU A 128 -17.60 -4.96 -5.16
C GLU A 128 -16.22 -5.60 -5.30
N GLU A 129 -15.96 -6.20 -6.46
CA GLU A 129 -14.64 -6.69 -6.81
C GLU A 129 -13.79 -5.54 -7.39
N PRO A 130 -12.66 -5.18 -6.75
CA PRO A 130 -11.78 -4.15 -7.30
C PRO A 130 -11.25 -4.54 -8.68
N ASN A 131 -11.17 -3.59 -9.62
CA ASN A 131 -10.59 -3.85 -10.94
C ASN A 131 -9.06 -3.87 -10.90
N TYR A 132 -8.49 -4.94 -10.37
CA TYR A 132 -7.04 -5.10 -10.18
C TYR A 132 -6.23 -4.96 -11.47
N VAL A 133 -6.78 -5.38 -12.61
CA VAL A 133 -6.13 -5.26 -13.92
C VAL A 133 -5.97 -3.79 -14.28
N LYS A 134 -7.04 -3.00 -14.17
CA LYS A 134 -7.02 -1.57 -14.44
C LYS A 134 -6.01 -0.84 -13.55
N TYR A 135 -5.98 -1.14 -12.25
CA TYR A 135 -5.04 -0.48 -11.33
C TYR A 135 -3.58 -0.83 -11.65
N ARG A 136 -3.29 -2.10 -12.00
CA ARG A 136 -1.97 -2.50 -12.51
C ARG A 136 -1.57 -1.74 -13.76
N GLU A 137 -2.48 -1.65 -14.72
CA GLU A 137 -2.24 -0.97 -15.99
C GLU A 137 -1.98 0.52 -15.79
N MET A 138 -2.73 1.16 -14.88
CA MET A 138 -2.53 2.56 -14.51
C MET A 138 -1.09 2.83 -14.04
N VAL A 139 -0.60 2.05 -13.07
CA VAL A 139 0.78 2.20 -12.56
C VAL A 139 1.83 1.83 -13.61
N ARG A 140 1.58 0.77 -14.41
CA ARG A 140 2.48 0.37 -15.51
C ARG A 140 2.60 1.45 -16.57
N ASN A 141 1.48 2.07 -16.96
CA ASN A 141 1.48 3.12 -17.98
C ASN A 141 2.19 4.37 -17.47
N LEU A 142 1.99 4.74 -16.20
CA LEU A 142 2.74 5.82 -15.56
C LEU A 142 4.25 5.52 -15.54
N PHE A 143 4.64 4.28 -15.22
CA PHE A 143 6.03 3.85 -15.23
C PHE A 143 6.69 4.04 -16.60
N ILE A 144 6.00 3.61 -17.66
CA ILE A 144 6.46 3.74 -19.06
C ILE A 144 6.51 5.22 -19.48
N LYS A 145 5.46 5.99 -19.18
CA LYS A 145 5.35 7.43 -19.47
C LYS A 145 6.47 8.23 -18.81
N SER A 146 6.92 7.79 -17.64
CA SER A 146 8.03 8.40 -16.90
C SER A 146 9.41 8.01 -17.45
N GLY A 147 9.48 7.18 -18.50
CA GLY A 147 10.73 6.77 -19.15
C GLY A 147 11.54 5.76 -18.37
N PHE A 148 10.94 5.10 -17.37
CA PHE A 148 11.66 4.11 -16.57
C PHE A 148 11.77 2.77 -17.29
N VAL A 149 12.88 2.08 -17.04
CA VAL A 149 13.15 0.74 -17.56
C VAL A 149 12.91 -0.26 -16.44
N TYR A 150 12.21 -1.35 -16.79
CA TYR A 150 11.95 -2.44 -15.86
C TYR A 150 13.18 -3.36 -15.77
N ASN A 151 14.13 -2.97 -14.93
CA ASN A 151 15.43 -3.63 -14.76
C ASN A 151 15.58 -4.31 -13.40
N TYR A 152 14.53 -4.33 -12.57
CA TYR A 152 14.53 -4.87 -11.21
C TYR A 152 15.57 -4.23 -10.26
N LYS A 153 16.15 -3.08 -10.63
CA LYS A 153 17.11 -2.34 -9.79
C LYS A 153 16.38 -1.39 -8.85
N PHE A 154 16.31 -1.77 -7.58
CA PHE A 154 15.69 -0.95 -6.53
C PHE A 154 16.73 -0.09 -5.78
N ASP A 155 16.29 0.97 -5.10
CA ASP A 155 17.18 1.93 -4.41
C ASP A 155 18.11 1.28 -3.37
N TRP A 156 17.68 0.18 -2.75
CA TRP A 156 18.48 -0.51 -1.74
C TRP A 156 19.57 -1.41 -2.34
N GLU A 157 19.61 -1.60 -3.67
CA GLU A 157 20.59 -2.48 -4.32
C GLU A 157 21.97 -1.83 -4.52
N GLY A 158 22.17 -0.59 -4.07
CA GLY A 158 23.47 0.09 -4.14
C GLY A 158 23.83 0.49 -5.57
N HIS A 159 24.00 1.80 -5.80
CA HIS A 159 24.45 2.29 -7.11
C HIS A 159 25.99 2.17 -7.21
N GLU A 160 26.51 0.97 -7.45
CA GLU A 160 27.89 0.84 -7.90
C GLU A 160 28.00 1.33 -9.36
N ASN A 161 28.35 2.60 -9.53
CA ASN A 161 28.84 3.19 -10.79
C ASN A 161 27.95 3.06 -12.06
N ASP A 162 26.65 3.36 -11.97
CA ASP A 162 25.83 3.47 -13.18
C ASP A 162 26.08 4.82 -13.88
N LYS A 163 27.01 4.84 -14.85
CA LYS A 163 26.93 5.75 -16.00
C LYS A 163 25.57 5.50 -16.67
N ALA A 164 24.89 6.57 -17.09
CA ALA A 164 23.55 6.50 -17.68
C ALA A 164 23.47 5.40 -18.76
N PRO A 165 22.53 4.44 -18.66
CA PRO A 165 22.46 3.36 -19.64
C PRO A 165 21.88 3.89 -20.96
N GLU A 166 22.56 3.57 -22.05
CA GLU A 166 22.08 3.73 -23.42
C GLU A 166 20.80 2.92 -23.65
N LYS A 167 19.92 3.48 -24.46
CA LYS A 167 18.56 3.00 -24.72
C LYS A 167 18.58 1.65 -25.45
N GLU A 168 18.30 0.55 -24.74
CA GLU A 168 17.77 -0.66 -25.38
C GLU A 168 16.58 -1.20 -24.58
N VAL A 169 15.42 -1.19 -25.25
CA VAL A 169 14.15 -1.69 -24.72
C VAL A 169 13.96 -3.11 -25.24
N HIS A 170 14.16 -4.11 -24.38
CA HIS A 170 13.73 -5.48 -24.66
C HIS A 170 12.67 -5.92 -23.65
N MET A 171 11.41 -5.98 -24.10
CA MET A 171 10.28 -6.50 -23.33
C MET A 171 10.33 -8.04 -23.30
N LEU A 172 10.24 -8.66 -22.12
CA LEU A 172 9.94 -10.08 -22.00
C LEU A 172 8.44 -10.30 -21.71
N PRO A 173 7.77 -11.26 -22.40
CA PRO A 173 6.38 -11.58 -22.15
C PRO A 173 6.21 -12.38 -20.85
N LEU A 174 5.15 -12.07 -20.10
CA LEU A 174 4.78 -12.80 -18.88
C LEU A 174 4.33 -14.23 -19.23
N LYS A 175 4.97 -15.25 -18.64
CA LYS A 175 4.49 -16.64 -18.62
C LYS A 175 3.70 -16.88 -17.34
N ASN A 176 2.42 -17.24 -17.48
CA ASN A 176 1.55 -17.66 -16.37
C ASN A 176 2.01 -19.02 -15.83
N HIS A 177 2.52 -19.09 -14.61
CA HIS A 177 2.74 -20.36 -13.89
C HIS A 177 2.05 -20.31 -12.53
N TYR A 178 0.89 -20.99 -12.45
CA TYR A 178 0.18 -21.26 -11.20
C TYR A 178 0.76 -22.51 -10.54
N ARG A 179 1.18 -22.42 -9.27
CA ARG A 179 1.26 -23.59 -8.38
C ARG A 179 0.97 -23.18 -6.94
N SER A 180 0.08 -23.95 -6.30
CA SER A 180 -0.38 -23.83 -4.92
C SER A 180 0.43 -24.73 -4.00
N THR A 181 0.80 -24.25 -2.80
CA THR A 181 1.20 -25.12 -1.67
C THR A 181 0.81 -24.53 -0.31
N LYS A 182 0.46 -25.47 0.58
CA LYS A 182 -0.23 -25.38 1.88
C LYS A 182 0.59 -24.82 3.06
N SER A 183 -0.15 -24.43 4.11
CA SER A 183 0.26 -23.84 5.39
C SER A 183 0.94 -24.81 6.37
N ARG A 184 1.64 -24.22 7.36
CA ARG A 184 1.83 -24.78 8.70
C ARG A 184 2.10 -23.66 9.72
N ASP A 185 1.48 -23.83 10.90
CA ASP A 185 1.52 -22.97 12.09
C ASP A 185 2.92 -22.74 12.67
N SER A 186 3.14 -21.57 13.26
CA SER A 186 3.38 -21.45 14.71
C SER A 186 3.48 -19.98 15.17
N SER A 187 3.03 -19.80 16.41
CA SER A 187 3.00 -18.60 17.21
C SER A 187 4.37 -17.96 17.46
N LEU A 188 4.39 -16.63 17.63
CA LEU A 188 4.99 -15.92 18.78
C LEU A 188 4.77 -14.40 18.65
N SER A 189 4.77 -13.75 19.80
CA SER A 189 4.30 -12.39 20.13
C SER A 189 4.89 -11.23 19.34
N ASN A 190 4.03 -10.29 18.92
CA ASN A 190 4.37 -8.99 18.35
C ASN A 190 4.59 -7.93 19.45
N SER A 191 5.80 -7.40 19.51
CA SER A 191 6.08 -6.08 20.09
C SER A 191 7.45 -5.58 19.65
N TYR A 192 7.51 -4.77 18.58
CA TYR A 192 8.61 -3.81 18.39
C TYR A 192 8.26 -2.81 17.29
N TRP A 193 7.66 -1.68 17.67
CA TRP A 193 7.88 -0.34 17.09
C TRP A 193 7.35 0.69 18.10
N ASP A 194 7.87 0.61 19.31
CA ASP A 194 7.70 1.64 20.33
C ASP A 194 9.05 2.35 20.45
N LEU A 195 9.19 3.47 19.75
CA LEU A 195 10.26 4.44 20.02
C LEU A 195 9.58 5.77 20.32
N SER A 196 9.34 5.94 21.61
CA SER A 196 8.97 7.19 22.24
C SER A 196 10.19 8.14 22.29
N HIS A 197 9.90 9.39 21.92
CA HIS A 197 10.49 10.64 22.43
C HIS A 197 12.01 10.85 22.32
N ASN A 198 12.38 11.77 21.43
CA ASN A 198 13.21 12.88 21.89
C ASN A 198 12.90 14.18 21.13
N GLY A 199 12.76 15.27 21.87
CA GLY A 199 12.46 16.59 21.33
C GLY A 199 13.60 17.12 20.47
N GLY A 200 13.25 17.70 19.32
CA GLY A 200 14.24 18.36 18.46
C GLY A 200 13.67 18.74 17.10
N LYS A 201 13.55 20.07 16.89
CA LYS A 201 13.46 20.84 15.63
C LYS A 201 12.90 20.10 14.39
N LYS A 202 11.77 20.62 13.87
CA LYS A 202 11.16 20.26 12.58
C LYS A 202 12.23 20.10 11.48
N LYS A 203 12.60 18.86 11.17
CA LYS A 203 13.34 18.51 9.96
C LYS A 203 12.31 18.06 8.93
N HIS A 204 12.28 18.69 7.77
CA HIS A 204 11.60 18.14 6.61
C HIS A 204 12.18 16.73 6.36
N HIS A 205 11.37 15.69 6.51
CA HIS A 205 11.78 14.33 6.15
C HIS A 205 11.86 14.25 4.64
N HIS A 206 13.08 14.40 4.12
CA HIS A 206 13.36 14.09 2.74
C HIS A 206 13.23 12.58 2.56
N ASN A 207 12.42 12.16 1.60
CA ASN A 207 12.26 10.76 1.26
C ASN A 207 13.60 10.22 0.73
N PRO A 208 14.22 9.21 1.37
CA PRO A 208 15.51 8.69 0.93
C PRO A 208 15.39 7.86 -0.36
N PHE A 209 14.18 7.53 -0.80
CA PHE A 209 13.92 6.70 -1.97
C PHE A 209 13.67 7.54 -3.23
N ARG A 210 14.25 7.13 -4.36
CA ARG A 210 14.05 7.79 -5.66
C ARG A 210 12.67 7.42 -6.21
N PRO A 211 11.99 8.34 -6.94
CA PRO A 211 10.70 8.07 -7.56
C PRO A 211 10.66 6.79 -8.43
N GLN A 212 11.79 6.44 -9.06
CA GLN A 212 11.94 5.24 -9.87
C GLN A 212 11.69 3.95 -9.09
N THR A 213 12.29 3.80 -7.92
CA THR A 213 12.12 2.59 -7.09
C THR A 213 10.73 2.50 -6.52
N LEU A 214 10.15 3.64 -6.14
CA LEU A 214 8.80 3.69 -5.58
C LEU A 214 7.77 3.29 -6.63
N LEU A 215 7.93 3.73 -7.88
CA LEU A 215 7.10 3.31 -9.00
C LEU A 215 7.38 1.86 -9.43
N GLN A 216 8.62 1.36 -9.36
CA GLN A 216 8.91 -0.06 -9.55
C GLN A 216 8.23 -0.92 -8.48
N MET A 217 8.30 -0.55 -7.20
CA MET A 217 7.60 -1.24 -6.11
C MET A 217 6.08 -1.15 -6.21
N SER A 218 5.55 -0.01 -6.66
CA SER A 218 4.11 0.17 -6.95
C SER A 218 3.66 -0.79 -8.04
N ALA A 219 4.43 -0.90 -9.13
CA ALA A 219 4.17 -1.81 -10.23
C ALA A 219 4.27 -3.28 -9.78
N LEU A 220 5.22 -3.62 -8.90
CA LEU A 220 5.39 -4.97 -8.36
C LEU A 220 4.34 -5.37 -7.31
N ASN A 221 3.85 -4.44 -6.48
CA ASN A 221 2.80 -4.71 -5.48
C ASN A 221 1.44 -5.02 -6.12
N LEU A 222 1.12 -4.38 -7.25
CA LEU A 222 -0.13 -4.67 -7.96
C LEU A 222 -0.06 -5.96 -8.80
N LEU A 223 1.16 -6.45 -9.11
CA LEU A 223 1.41 -7.70 -9.84
C LEU A 223 1.25 -8.97 -8.98
N THR A 224 1.18 -8.87 -7.66
CA THR A 224 1.16 -10.03 -6.74
C THR A 224 -0.13 -10.21 -5.95
N LEU A 225 -1.09 -9.27 -6.04
CA LEU A 225 -2.45 -9.48 -5.54
C LEU A 225 -3.15 -10.51 -6.45
N LYS A 226 -3.25 -11.74 -5.95
CA LYS A 226 -3.99 -12.87 -6.52
C LYS A 226 -5.41 -12.90 -5.97
#